data_AF-A0A822ZW21-F1
#
_entry.id   AF-A0A822ZW21-F1
#
_cell.length_a   1.000
_cell.length_b   1.000
_cell.length_c   1.000
_cell.angle_alpha   90.00
_cell.angle_beta   90.00
_cell.angle_gamma   90.00
#
_symmetry.space_group_name_H-M   'P 1'
#
loop_
_entity.id
_entity.type
_entity.pdbx_description
1 polymer ?
#
loop_
_entity_poly.entity_id
_entity_poly.type
_entity_poly.pdbx_seq_one_letter_code
_entity_poly.pdbx_strand_id
1 'polypeptide(L)'
;MAGIKESFSGISDSGSRISISNKKKKIFLFLIASFLLVASVIGIVAGVASRKNSSKIPSSAHAILKSSCSSTLYPDLCYSAIATVPGAADNLSTQKDVIEISLNITTTAVEHNYFTIKKLLAHEKLTEREKTALHDCLEMVDETLDELHETAEDLKQYPNKKSLDEHAEDLKILLSAAMTNQDTCIDGFSHEQADKEVRNALLKGQEHVYHMCSNALAMIKNMTDTDMAEEKLKMGRKLGESTGEIDGFPGWLSAGDRRLLQASTVTPDVTVASDGSGNYKTVSEAVAAAPINSNKRYIIRIKAGVYKENVDVSKKKKNIMFVGDGRKNTIITGSRNVVDGSTTFHSATVGQ
;
A
#
# COMPACT_ATOMS: atom_id res chain seq x y z
N MET A 1 15.97 39.54 -30.27
CA MET A 1 15.57 38.22 -30.79
C MET A 1 14.11 38.05 -30.46
N ALA A 2 13.23 38.35 -31.42
CA ALA A 2 12.68 37.37 -32.38
C ALA A 2 11.84 36.34 -31.59
N GLY A 3 10.52 36.29 -31.72
CA GLY A 3 9.68 36.33 -32.91
C GLY A 3 8.65 35.22 -32.69
N ILE A 4 7.37 35.52 -32.83
CA ILE A 4 6.40 34.94 -33.79
C ILE A 4 5.12 35.71 -33.44
N LYS A 5 4.57 36.68 -34.19
CA LYS A 5 4.31 36.85 -35.63
C LYS A 5 3.21 35.93 -36.16
N GLU A 6 2.07 36.59 -36.45
CA GLU A 6 0.99 36.24 -37.41
C GLU A 6 0.14 35.00 -37.07
N SER A 7 -1.18 35.06 -37.03
CA SER A 7 -2.15 35.61 -38.00
C SER A 7 -3.46 35.87 -37.23
N PHE A 8 -4.10 37.04 -37.29
CA PHE A 8 -5.15 37.33 -38.25
C PHE A 8 -5.34 38.85 -38.35
N SER A 9 -4.69 39.46 -39.33
CA SER A 9 -5.09 40.76 -39.88
C SER A 9 -5.79 40.51 -41.20
N GLY A 10 -7.07 40.84 -41.28
CA GLY A 10 -7.81 40.83 -42.53
C GLY A 10 -9.26 40.44 -42.32
N ILE A 11 -10.11 41.44 -42.09
CA ILE A 11 -11.29 41.64 -42.94
C ILE A 11 -11.58 43.13 -42.92
N SER A 12 -11.52 43.67 -44.13
CA SER A 12 -11.79 45.04 -44.52
C SER A 12 -13.16 45.50 -44.03
N ASP A 13 -13.17 46.76 -43.63
CA ASP A 13 -14.33 47.64 -43.69
C ASP A 13 -15.03 47.47 -45.05
N SER A 14 -16.29 47.03 -45.01
CA SER A 14 -17.25 47.14 -46.10
C SER A 14 -18.63 47.22 -45.47
N GLY A 15 -18.92 48.41 -44.92
CA GLY A 15 -20.24 48.77 -44.42
C GLY A 15 -21.26 48.83 -45.55
N SER A 16 -21.78 47.67 -45.97
CA SER A 16 -23.04 47.63 -46.72
C SER A 16 -24.19 47.89 -45.73
N ARG A 17 -24.73 49.11 -45.73
CA ARG A 17 -25.99 49.41 -45.02
C ARG A 17 -27.13 48.65 -45.71
N ILE A 18 -27.40 47.43 -45.26
CA ILE A 18 -28.63 46.73 -45.62
C ILE A 18 -29.78 47.48 -44.95
N SER A 19 -30.56 48.22 -45.75
CA SER A 19 -31.83 48.80 -45.33
C SER A 19 -32.84 47.67 -45.11
N ILE A 20 -32.80 47.08 -43.92
CA ILE A 20 -33.77 46.09 -43.49
C ILE A 20 -35.06 46.83 -43.11
N SER A 21 -36.11 46.64 -43.91
CA SER A 21 -37.47 47.14 -43.64
C SER A 21 -37.88 46.96 -42.18
N ASN A 22 -38.55 47.96 -41.60
CA ASN A 22 -38.99 47.98 -40.20
C ASN A 22 -39.76 46.71 -39.77
N LYS A 23 -40.43 46.01 -40.69
CA LYS A 23 -41.06 44.71 -40.42
C LYS A 23 -40.04 43.59 -40.13
N LYS A 24 -38.96 43.52 -40.92
CA LYS A 24 -37.90 42.50 -40.76
C LYS A 24 -37.05 42.75 -39.50
N LYS A 25 -36.83 44.01 -39.11
CA LYS A 25 -36.19 44.35 -37.82
C LYS A 25 -37.03 43.90 -36.62
N LYS A 26 -38.35 44.07 -36.67
CA LYS A 26 -39.26 43.59 -35.62
C LYS A 26 -39.24 42.06 -35.51
N ILE A 27 -39.29 41.34 -36.64
CA ILE A 27 -39.20 39.87 -36.65
C ILE A 27 -37.87 39.38 -36.07
N PHE A 28 -36.76 40.01 -36.43
CA PHE A 28 -35.44 39.65 -35.89
C PHE A 28 -35.34 39.87 -34.38
N LEU A 29 -35.91 40.98 -33.86
CA LEU A 29 -35.98 41.23 -32.41
C LEU A 29 -36.84 40.19 -31.68
N PHE A 30 -37.96 39.76 -32.25
CA PHE A 30 -38.79 38.69 -31.68
C PHE A 30 -38.06 37.34 -31.66
N LEU A 31 -37.29 37.01 -32.70
CA LEU A 31 -36.52 35.77 -32.73
C LEU A 31 -35.38 35.76 -31.71
N ILE A 32 -34.68 36.89 -31.53
CA ILE A 32 -33.65 37.03 -30.49
C ILE A 32 -34.25 36.92 -29.09
N ALA A 33 -35.38 37.58 -28.82
CA ALA A 33 -36.05 37.52 -27.53
C ALA A 33 -36.51 36.08 -27.20
N SER A 34 -37.03 35.35 -28.20
CA SER A 34 -37.40 33.94 -28.04
C SER A 34 -36.19 33.04 -27.77
N PHE A 35 -35.08 33.26 -28.49
CA PHE A 35 -33.84 32.52 -28.26
C PHE A 35 -33.26 32.76 -26.87
N LEU A 36 -33.27 34.01 -26.39
CA LEU A 36 -32.80 34.36 -25.05
C LEU A 36 -33.67 33.74 -23.95
N LEU A 37 -34.99 33.68 -24.14
CA LEU A 37 -35.90 33.00 -23.20
C LEU A 37 -35.61 31.50 -23.15
N VAL A 38 -35.46 30.83 -24.30
CA VAL A 38 -35.13 29.40 -24.33
C VAL A 38 -33.77 29.12 -23.70
N ALA A 39 -32.75 29.93 -23.97
CA ALA A 39 -31.43 29.80 -23.35
C ALA A 39 -31.49 30.00 -21.83
N SER A 40 -32.29 30.93 -21.33
CA SER A 40 -32.48 31.14 -19.88
C SER A 40 -33.17 29.95 -19.20
N VAL A 41 -34.17 29.35 -19.85
CA VAL A 41 -34.86 28.15 -19.34
C VAL A 41 -33.91 26.95 -19.33
N ILE A 42 -33.12 26.74 -20.38
CA ILE A 42 -32.11 25.68 -20.42
C ILE A 42 -31.05 25.91 -19.33
N GLY A 43 -30.60 27.15 -19.12
CA GLY A 43 -29.67 27.50 -18.05
C GLY A 43 -30.23 27.24 -16.65
N ILE A 44 -31.51 27.54 -16.42
CA ILE A 44 -32.19 27.25 -15.15
C ILE A 44 -32.35 25.74 -14.95
N VAL A 45 -32.79 25.00 -15.98
CA VAL A 45 -32.98 23.54 -15.90
C VAL A 45 -31.64 22.83 -15.70
N ALA A 46 -30.58 23.22 -16.42
CA ALA A 46 -29.23 22.70 -16.23
C ALA A 46 -28.66 23.06 -14.86
N GLY A 47 -28.90 24.29 -14.37
CA GLY A 47 -28.50 24.72 -13.04
C GLY A 47 -29.22 23.98 -11.90
N VAL A 48 -30.51 23.66 -12.08
CA VAL A 48 -31.29 22.87 -11.11
C VAL A 48 -30.93 21.38 -11.16
N ALA A 49 -30.65 20.84 -12.35
CA ALA A 49 -30.13 19.47 -12.51
C ALA A 49 -28.72 19.31 -11.89
N SER A 50 -27.86 20.32 -12.04
CA SER A 50 -26.53 20.35 -11.43
C SER A 50 -26.59 20.46 -9.89
N ARG A 51 -27.58 21.19 -9.34
CA ARG A 51 -27.82 21.22 -7.88
C ARG A 51 -28.33 19.89 -7.29
N LYS A 52 -28.88 18.98 -8.10
CA LYS A 52 -29.33 17.65 -7.63
C LYS A 52 -28.20 16.63 -7.46
N ASN A 53 -26.98 16.91 -7.94
CA ASN A 53 -25.84 15.98 -7.88
C ASN A 53 -24.73 16.40 -6.90
N SER A 54 -24.97 17.39 -6.04
CA SER A 54 -24.13 17.57 -4.85
C SER A 54 -24.79 16.80 -3.70
N SER A 55 -24.35 15.55 -3.50
CA SER A 55 -24.55 14.84 -2.25
C SER A 55 -23.90 15.66 -1.14
N LYS A 56 -24.67 16.55 -0.49
CA LYS A 56 -24.20 17.21 0.73
C LYS A 56 -24.09 16.12 1.79
N ILE A 57 -22.85 15.73 2.11
CA ILE A 57 -22.51 14.88 3.25
C ILE A 57 -23.29 15.42 4.47
N PRO A 58 -24.04 14.59 5.22
CA PRO A 58 -24.69 15.01 6.46
C PRO A 58 -23.68 15.72 7.37
N SER A 59 -24.10 16.77 8.09
CA SER A 59 -23.15 17.61 8.84
C SER A 59 -22.35 16.84 9.89
N SER A 60 -22.91 15.78 10.47
CA SER A 60 -22.24 14.86 11.40
C SER A 60 -21.16 14.03 10.72
N ALA A 61 -21.46 13.39 9.58
CA ALA A 61 -20.49 12.61 8.81
C ALA A 61 -19.33 13.49 8.32
N HIS A 62 -19.62 14.73 7.92
CA HIS A 62 -18.58 15.69 7.54
C HIS A 62 -17.67 16.06 8.72
N ALA A 63 -18.23 16.26 9.92
CA ALA A 63 -17.45 16.55 11.12
C ALA A 63 -16.56 15.36 11.52
N ILE A 64 -17.09 14.14 11.51
CA ILE A 64 -16.34 12.91 11.80
C ILE A 64 -15.18 12.78 10.81
N LEU A 65 -15.46 12.82 9.51
CA LEU A 65 -14.44 12.72 8.46
C LEU A 65 -13.34 13.78 8.64
N LYS A 66 -13.73 15.04 8.85
CA LYS A 66 -12.78 16.14 9.02
C LYS A 66 -11.92 15.95 10.27
N SER A 67 -12.51 15.51 11.37
CA SER A 67 -11.78 15.25 12.62
C SER A 67 -10.78 14.10 12.47
N SER A 68 -11.20 12.98 11.88
CA SER A 68 -10.34 11.81 11.63
C SER A 68 -9.17 12.15 10.72
N CYS A 69 -9.41 12.87 9.62
CA CYS A 69 -8.34 13.25 8.68
C CYS A 69 -7.41 14.35 9.22
N SER A 70 -7.79 15.10 10.26
CA SER A 70 -7.00 16.23 10.74
C SER A 70 -5.67 15.83 11.40
N SER A 71 -5.57 14.60 11.90
CA SER A 71 -4.36 14.07 12.54
C SER A 71 -3.42 13.36 11.57
N THR A 72 -3.73 13.37 10.26
CA THR A 72 -2.94 12.63 9.26
C THR A 72 -1.87 13.50 8.60
N LEU A 73 -0.87 12.84 7.97
CA LEU A 73 0.21 13.54 7.27
C LEU A 73 -0.27 14.20 5.97
N TYR A 74 -1.26 13.61 5.30
CA TYR A 74 -1.85 14.10 4.05
C TYR A 74 -3.37 14.35 4.23
N PRO A 75 -3.77 15.36 5.02
CA PRO A 75 -5.17 15.56 5.42
C PRO A 75 -6.12 15.85 4.26
N ASP A 76 -5.66 16.63 3.26
CA ASP A 76 -6.45 16.94 2.07
C ASP A 76 -6.71 15.69 1.21
N LEU A 77 -5.69 14.83 1.07
CA LEU A 77 -5.84 13.55 0.39
C LEU A 77 -6.84 12.66 1.14
N CYS A 78 -6.69 12.52 2.47
CA CYS A 78 -7.61 11.74 3.30
C CYS A 78 -9.06 12.19 3.11
N TYR A 79 -9.32 13.50 3.25
CA TYR A 79 -10.67 14.04 3.14
C TYR A 79 -11.23 13.86 1.73
N SER A 80 -10.46 14.26 0.71
CA SER A 80 -10.91 14.25 -0.68
C SER A 80 -11.19 12.85 -1.19
N ALA A 81 -10.34 11.88 -0.88
CA ALA A 81 -10.50 10.50 -1.34
C ALA A 81 -11.79 9.88 -0.80
N ILE A 82 -12.09 10.04 0.49
CA ILE A 82 -13.32 9.52 1.11
C ILE A 82 -14.57 10.30 0.64
N ALA A 83 -14.47 11.62 0.50
CA ALA A 83 -15.59 12.45 0.06
C ALA A 83 -16.06 12.13 -1.37
N THR A 84 -15.20 11.53 -2.20
CA THR A 84 -15.56 11.11 -3.57
C THR A 84 -16.23 9.74 -3.64
N VAL A 85 -16.21 8.95 -2.56
CA VAL A 85 -16.82 7.62 -2.53
C VAL A 85 -18.35 7.76 -2.47
N PRO A 86 -19.11 7.25 -3.46
CA PRO A 86 -20.56 7.31 -3.46
C PRO A 86 -21.14 6.59 -2.23
N GLY A 87 -21.99 7.29 -1.48
CA GLY A 87 -22.64 6.71 -0.29
C GLY A 87 -21.72 6.54 0.94
N ALA A 88 -20.46 6.97 0.89
CA ALA A 88 -19.58 6.90 2.08
C ALA A 88 -20.17 7.65 3.28
N ALA A 89 -20.81 8.78 3.02
CA ALA A 89 -21.46 9.61 4.02
C ALA A 89 -22.57 8.90 4.83
N ASP A 90 -23.21 7.88 4.24
CA ASP A 90 -24.31 7.17 4.88
C ASP A 90 -23.82 6.18 5.95
N ASN A 91 -22.56 5.76 5.86
CA ASN A 91 -21.94 4.77 6.76
C ASN A 91 -20.92 5.37 7.74
N LEU A 92 -20.78 6.70 7.78
CA LEU A 92 -19.80 7.38 8.62
C LEU A 92 -20.38 7.80 9.98
N SER A 93 -20.29 6.92 10.97
CA SER A 93 -20.74 7.16 12.35
C SER A 93 -19.58 7.28 13.35
N THR A 94 -18.43 6.69 13.04
CA THR A 94 -17.27 6.59 13.94
C THR A 94 -15.95 6.85 13.20
N GLN A 95 -14.86 7.10 13.95
CA GLN A 95 -13.52 7.18 13.39
C GLN A 95 -13.09 5.85 12.74
N LYS A 96 -13.52 4.72 13.31
CA LYS A 96 -13.29 3.38 12.74
C LYS A 96 -13.87 3.25 11.33
N ASP A 97 -15.08 3.76 11.10
CA ASP A 97 -15.71 3.72 9.77
C ASP A 97 -14.87 4.51 8.73
N VAL A 98 -14.31 5.66 9.12
CA VAL A 98 -13.40 6.45 8.25
C VAL A 98 -12.17 5.63 7.90
N ILE A 99 -11.58 4.92 8.87
CA ILE A 99 -10.41 4.07 8.67
C ILE A 99 -10.76 2.90 7.74
N GLU A 100 -11.87 2.21 7.96
CA GLU A 100 -12.30 1.08 7.12
C GLU A 100 -12.52 1.52 5.66
N ILE A 101 -13.17 2.66 5.44
CA ILE A 101 -13.32 3.22 4.10
C ILE A 101 -11.95 3.58 3.52
N SER A 102 -11.07 4.21 4.30
CA SER A 102 -9.70 4.55 3.88
C SER A 102 -8.89 3.33 3.47
N LEU A 103 -8.99 2.22 4.19
CA LEU A 103 -8.32 0.96 3.83
C LEU A 103 -8.85 0.41 2.52
N ASN A 104 -10.18 0.38 2.34
CA ASN A 104 -10.80 -0.13 1.11
C ASN A 104 -10.41 0.68 -0.14
N ILE A 105 -10.43 2.02 -0.07
CA ILE A 105 -9.96 2.86 -1.19
C ILE A 105 -8.47 2.67 -1.46
N THR A 106 -7.66 2.40 -0.42
CA THR A 106 -6.23 2.12 -0.55
C THR A 106 -6.03 0.80 -1.27
N THR A 107 -6.76 -0.25 -0.92
CA THR A 107 -6.77 -1.54 -1.64
C THR A 107 -7.09 -1.34 -3.11
N THR A 108 -8.12 -0.56 -3.46
CA THR A 108 -8.44 -0.25 -4.86
C THR A 108 -7.29 0.48 -5.59
N ALA A 109 -6.60 1.42 -4.92
CA ALA A 109 -5.44 2.10 -5.48
C ALA A 109 -4.27 1.13 -5.74
N VAL A 110 -4.04 0.18 -4.82
CA VAL A 110 -3.03 -0.87 -4.95
C VAL A 110 -3.36 -1.81 -6.11
N GLU A 111 -4.62 -2.24 -6.26
CA GLU A 111 -5.08 -3.04 -7.39
C GLU A 111 -4.89 -2.30 -8.73
N HIS A 112 -5.15 -0.99 -8.77
CA HIS A 112 -4.89 -0.19 -9.97
C HIS A 112 -3.39 -0.14 -10.31
N ASN A 113 -2.52 0.00 -9.29
CA ASN A 113 -1.07 -0.08 -9.48
C ASN A 113 -0.65 -1.46 -10.00
N TYR A 114 -1.22 -2.55 -9.46
CA TYR A 114 -0.99 -3.91 -9.96
C TYR A 114 -1.25 -4.00 -11.48
N PHE A 115 -2.41 -3.53 -11.95
CA PHE A 115 -2.73 -3.53 -13.38
C PHE A 115 -1.79 -2.65 -14.21
N THR A 116 -1.34 -1.53 -13.64
CA THR A 116 -0.35 -0.66 -14.29
C THR A 116 0.98 -1.38 -14.50
N ILE A 117 1.47 -2.08 -13.48
CA ILE A 117 2.70 -2.89 -13.56
C ILE A 117 2.54 -4.03 -14.57
N LYS A 118 1.41 -4.75 -14.54
CA LYS A 118 1.10 -5.82 -15.52
C LYS A 118 1.08 -5.29 -16.95
N LYS A 119 0.57 -4.09 -17.17
CA LYS A 119 0.57 -3.43 -18.49
C LYS A 119 1.98 -3.09 -18.93
N LEU A 120 2.82 -2.55 -18.03
CA LEU A 120 4.23 -2.26 -18.33
C LEU A 120 4.98 -3.53 -18.73
N LEU A 121 4.82 -4.63 -17.99
CA LEU A 121 5.42 -5.93 -18.30
C LEU A 121 5.07 -6.48 -19.69
N ALA A 122 3.94 -6.08 -20.27
CA ALA A 122 3.53 -6.50 -21.60
C ALA A 122 4.24 -5.73 -22.75
N HIS A 123 5.02 -4.69 -22.45
CA HIS A 123 5.76 -3.95 -23.47
C HIS A 123 6.98 -4.75 -23.98
N GLU A 124 7.18 -4.76 -25.30
CA GLU A 124 8.24 -5.53 -25.96
C GLU A 124 9.66 -5.00 -25.73
N LYS A 125 9.81 -3.75 -25.27
CA LYS A 125 11.11 -3.05 -25.20
C LYS A 125 11.75 -3.01 -23.81
N LEU A 126 11.30 -3.87 -22.90
CA LEU A 126 11.91 -3.97 -21.57
C LEU A 126 13.21 -4.77 -21.62
N THR A 127 14.23 -4.27 -20.94
CA THR A 127 15.43 -5.03 -20.59
C THR A 127 15.07 -6.17 -19.63
N GLU A 128 15.90 -7.21 -19.57
CA GLU A 128 15.69 -8.30 -18.61
C GLU A 128 15.71 -7.79 -17.16
N ARG A 129 16.57 -6.81 -16.85
CA ARG A 129 16.63 -6.13 -15.56
C ARG A 129 15.29 -5.48 -15.20
N GLU A 130 14.71 -4.69 -16.12
CA GLU A 130 13.42 -4.04 -15.89
C GLU A 130 12.30 -5.05 -15.69
N LYS A 131 12.32 -6.18 -16.42
CA LYS A 131 11.35 -7.26 -16.21
C LYS A 131 11.48 -7.87 -14.83
N THR A 132 12.70 -8.15 -14.36
CA THR A 132 12.94 -8.64 -13.01
C THR A 132 12.44 -7.63 -11.96
N ALA A 133 12.83 -6.36 -12.06
CA ALA A 133 12.37 -5.33 -11.12
C ALA A 133 10.84 -5.13 -11.13
N LEU A 134 10.19 -5.26 -12.30
CA LEU A 134 8.73 -5.24 -12.40
C LEU A 134 8.07 -6.47 -11.76
N HIS A 135 8.71 -7.65 -11.85
CA HIS A 135 8.26 -8.85 -11.13
C HIS A 135 8.38 -8.67 -9.61
N ASP A 136 9.48 -8.10 -9.12
CA ASP A 136 9.65 -7.75 -7.71
C ASP A 136 8.56 -6.77 -7.26
N CYS A 137 8.25 -5.76 -8.08
CA CYS A 137 7.18 -4.83 -7.77
C CYS A 137 5.79 -5.51 -7.72
N LEU A 138 5.53 -6.52 -8.54
CA LEU A 138 4.31 -7.32 -8.42
C LEU A 138 4.26 -8.11 -7.11
N GLU A 139 5.41 -8.61 -6.64
CA GLU A 139 5.52 -9.27 -5.33
C GLU A 139 5.23 -8.29 -4.19
N MET A 140 5.83 -7.09 -4.21
CA MET A 140 5.57 -6.02 -3.24
C MET A 140 4.10 -5.58 -3.22
N VAL A 141 3.46 -5.52 -4.39
CA VAL A 141 2.03 -5.19 -4.49
C VAL A 141 1.15 -6.31 -3.93
N ASP A 142 1.49 -7.57 -4.17
CA ASP A 142 0.79 -8.73 -3.58
C ASP A 142 0.95 -8.77 -2.05
N GLU A 143 2.13 -8.46 -1.52
CA GLU A 143 2.35 -8.30 -0.07
C GLU A 143 1.55 -7.14 0.52
N THR A 144 1.54 -5.99 -0.16
CA THR A 144 0.74 -4.82 0.25
C THR A 144 -0.75 -5.15 0.35
N LEU A 145 -1.29 -5.92 -0.61
CA LEU A 145 -2.69 -6.35 -0.58
C LEU A 145 -2.98 -7.26 0.61
N ASP A 146 -2.10 -8.22 0.90
CA ASP A 146 -2.23 -9.10 2.06
C ASP A 146 -2.20 -8.30 3.38
N GLU A 147 -1.27 -7.36 3.52
CA GLU A 147 -1.13 -6.50 4.70
C GLU A 147 -2.37 -5.62 4.93
N LEU A 148 -2.93 -5.05 3.86
CA LEU A 148 -4.15 -4.25 3.94
C LEU A 148 -5.37 -5.10 4.30
N HIS A 149 -5.48 -6.32 3.76
CA HIS A 149 -6.56 -7.24 4.11
C HIS A 149 -6.46 -7.71 5.57
N GLU A 150 -5.25 -8.03 6.04
CA GLU A 150 -5.01 -8.40 7.43
C GLU A 150 -5.30 -7.22 8.38
N THR A 151 -4.90 -6.00 8.00
CA THR A 151 -5.24 -4.77 8.73
C THR A 151 -6.75 -4.58 8.83
N ALA A 152 -7.48 -4.74 7.72
CA ALA A 152 -8.93 -4.62 7.72
C ALA A 152 -9.62 -5.69 8.57
N GLU A 153 -9.11 -6.92 8.56
CA GLU A 153 -9.67 -8.01 9.37
C GLU A 153 -9.40 -7.82 10.86
N ASP A 154 -8.18 -7.40 11.23
CA ASP A 154 -7.85 -7.06 12.61
C ASP A 154 -8.69 -5.89 13.13
N LEU A 155 -8.90 -4.87 12.29
CA LEU A 155 -9.75 -3.73 12.60
C LEU A 155 -11.19 -4.15 12.86
N LYS A 156 -11.77 -5.10 12.12
CA LYS A 156 -13.12 -5.63 12.42
C LYS A 156 -13.20 -6.24 13.82
N GLN A 157 -12.14 -6.91 14.26
CA GLN A 157 -12.07 -7.61 15.54
C GLN A 157 -11.75 -6.67 16.72
N TYR A 158 -11.25 -5.48 16.45
CA TYR A 158 -10.99 -4.43 17.43
C TYR A 158 -12.27 -3.98 18.17
N PRO A 159 -12.26 -3.87 19.52
CA PRO A 159 -11.13 -4.05 20.45
C PRO A 159 -11.12 -5.40 21.21
N ASN A 160 -11.86 -6.42 20.77
CA ASN A 160 -12.27 -7.52 21.65
C ASN A 160 -11.45 -8.82 21.53
N LYS A 161 -10.65 -9.00 20.46
CA LYS A 161 -9.96 -10.27 20.18
C LYS A 161 -8.63 -10.43 20.92
N LYS A 162 -7.89 -9.34 21.07
CA LYS A 162 -6.58 -9.24 21.72
C LYS A 162 -6.51 -7.90 22.48
N SER A 163 -5.43 -7.67 23.23
CA SER A 163 -5.28 -6.40 23.96
C SER A 163 -5.20 -5.20 23.02
N LEU A 164 -5.51 -4.00 23.52
CA LEU A 164 -5.39 -2.77 22.74
C LEU A 164 -3.95 -2.55 22.24
N ASP A 165 -2.95 -2.82 23.07
CA ASP A 165 -1.54 -2.73 22.71
C ASP A 165 -1.19 -3.71 21.55
N GLU A 166 -1.69 -4.94 21.59
CA GLU A 166 -1.46 -5.92 20.50
C GLU A 166 -2.20 -5.56 19.21
N HIS A 167 -3.41 -4.99 19.29
CA HIS A 167 -4.08 -4.42 18.11
C HIS A 167 -3.27 -3.24 17.54
N ALA A 168 -2.81 -2.33 18.40
CA ALA A 168 -2.10 -1.14 17.98
C ALA A 168 -0.78 -1.47 17.27
N GLU A 169 0.02 -2.39 17.81
CA GLU A 169 1.30 -2.77 17.19
C GLU A 169 1.10 -3.57 15.90
N ASP A 170 0.18 -4.54 15.83
CA ASP A 170 -0.04 -5.31 14.60
C ASP A 170 -0.53 -4.41 13.45
N LEU A 171 -1.55 -3.58 13.68
CA LEU A 171 -2.06 -2.64 12.66
C LEU A 171 -0.98 -1.67 12.18
N LYS A 172 -0.11 -1.22 13.10
CA LYS A 172 1.02 -0.34 12.79
C LYS A 172 2.09 -1.05 11.98
N ILE A 173 2.43 -2.29 12.33
CA ILE A 173 3.40 -3.11 11.61
C ILE A 173 2.93 -3.32 10.17
N LEU A 174 1.69 -3.78 9.99
CA LEU A 174 1.13 -4.08 8.67
C LEU A 174 1.12 -2.86 7.75
N LEU A 175 0.67 -1.71 8.23
CA LEU A 175 0.66 -0.49 7.42
C LEU A 175 2.04 0.10 7.16
N SER A 176 2.98 -0.06 8.10
CA SER A 176 4.38 0.35 7.88
C SER A 176 5.06 -0.54 6.84
N ALA A 177 4.75 -1.84 6.84
CA ALA A 177 5.21 -2.77 5.82
C ALA A 177 4.63 -2.42 4.44
N ALA A 178 3.32 -2.13 4.35
CA ALA A 178 2.66 -1.70 3.12
C ALA A 178 3.31 -0.45 2.50
N MET A 179 3.71 0.51 3.34
CA MET A 179 4.46 1.69 2.90
C MET A 179 5.86 1.33 2.39
N THR A 180 6.58 0.48 3.13
CA THR A 180 7.93 0.00 2.77
C THR A 180 7.93 -0.76 1.44
N ASN A 181 6.88 -1.50 1.15
CA ASN A 181 6.69 -2.21 -0.11
C ASN A 181 6.61 -1.25 -1.31
N GLN A 182 6.01 -0.06 -1.14
CA GLN A 182 5.97 0.96 -2.21
C GLN A 182 7.35 1.52 -2.51
N ASP A 183 8.10 1.87 -1.45
CA ASP A 183 9.47 2.38 -1.57
C ASP A 183 10.38 1.32 -2.19
N THR A 184 10.28 0.06 -1.74
CA THR A 184 11.07 -1.07 -2.26
C THR A 184 10.80 -1.32 -3.75
N CYS A 185 9.53 -1.27 -4.19
CA CYS A 185 9.20 -1.37 -5.62
C CYS A 185 9.92 -0.27 -6.42
N ILE A 186 9.85 0.99 -5.98
CA ILE A 186 10.45 2.12 -6.71
C ILE A 186 11.99 2.09 -6.66
N ASP A 187 12.58 1.64 -5.56
CA ASP A 187 14.02 1.51 -5.39
C ASP A 187 14.63 0.47 -6.33
N GLY A 188 13.86 -0.52 -6.77
CA GLY A 188 14.26 -1.48 -7.80
C GLY A 188 14.69 -0.84 -9.13
N PHE A 189 14.30 0.42 -9.37
CA PHE A 189 14.55 1.17 -10.61
C PHE A 189 15.53 2.35 -10.45
N SER A 190 16.32 2.38 -9.37
CA SER A 190 17.17 3.54 -9.03
C SER A 190 18.58 3.53 -9.65
N HIS A 191 18.96 2.53 -10.43
CA HIS A 191 20.37 2.30 -10.78
C HIS A 191 20.77 2.65 -12.22
N GLU A 192 19.89 2.48 -13.21
CA GLU A 192 20.25 2.69 -14.62
C GLU A 192 19.43 3.78 -15.32
N GLN A 193 19.98 4.34 -16.39
CA GLN A 193 19.28 5.33 -17.22
C GLN A 193 18.04 4.72 -17.91
N ALA A 194 18.10 3.42 -18.25
CA ALA A 194 16.99 2.67 -18.82
C ALA A 194 15.80 2.61 -17.86
N ASP A 195 16.08 2.35 -16.57
CA ASP A 195 15.07 2.23 -15.52
C ASP A 195 14.23 3.50 -15.29
N LYS A 196 14.72 4.68 -15.73
CA LYS A 196 14.04 5.97 -15.48
C LYS A 196 12.65 6.07 -16.10
N GLU A 197 12.44 5.49 -17.28
CA GLU A 197 11.13 5.54 -17.93
C GLU A 197 10.10 4.73 -17.16
N VAL A 198 10.46 3.49 -16.77
CA VAL A 198 9.63 2.61 -15.95
C VAL A 198 9.37 3.22 -14.58
N ARG A 199 10.43 3.73 -13.92
CA ARG A 199 10.31 4.42 -12.62
C ARG A 199 9.33 5.57 -12.68
N ASN A 200 9.43 6.43 -13.69
CA ASN A 200 8.52 7.58 -13.85
C ASN A 200 7.07 7.16 -14.08
N ALA A 201 6.85 6.02 -14.75
CA ALA A 201 5.51 5.49 -14.97
C ALA A 201 4.85 4.97 -13.68
N LEU A 202 5.66 4.46 -12.73
CA LEU A 202 5.17 3.88 -11.48
C LEU A 202 5.12 4.86 -10.30
N LEU A 203 6.06 5.82 -10.26
CA LEU A 203 6.33 6.66 -9.08
C LEU A 203 5.09 7.28 -8.48
N LYS A 204 4.25 7.93 -9.30
CA LYS A 204 3.05 8.62 -8.81
C LYS A 204 2.02 7.67 -8.20
N GLY A 205 1.87 6.47 -8.78
CA GLY A 205 0.95 5.46 -8.25
C GLY A 205 1.43 4.93 -6.91
N GLN A 206 2.73 4.62 -6.80
CA GLN A 206 3.35 4.10 -5.59
C GLN A 206 3.35 5.14 -4.46
N GLU A 207 3.70 6.39 -4.77
CA GLU A 207 3.63 7.53 -3.84
C GLU A 207 2.20 7.78 -3.35
N HIS A 208 1.20 7.66 -4.24
CA HIS A 208 -0.21 7.77 -3.85
C HIS A 208 -0.62 6.71 -2.83
N VAL A 209 -0.30 5.44 -3.08
CA VAL A 209 -0.57 4.34 -2.13
C VAL A 209 0.16 4.58 -0.81
N TYR A 210 1.44 4.97 -0.85
CA TYR A 210 2.20 5.30 0.35
C TYR A 210 1.49 6.38 1.19
N HIS A 211 1.03 7.47 0.55
CA HIS A 211 0.31 8.54 1.24
C HIS A 211 -1.02 8.06 1.84
N MET A 212 -1.73 7.16 1.16
CA MET A 212 -2.99 6.58 1.64
C MET A 212 -2.75 5.66 2.85
N CYS A 213 -1.75 4.77 2.79
CA CYS A 213 -1.33 3.94 3.93
C CYS A 213 -0.88 4.79 5.11
N SER A 214 -0.11 5.86 4.87
CA SER A 214 0.34 6.80 5.91
C SER A 214 -0.85 7.49 6.61
N ASN A 215 -1.86 7.90 5.85
CA ASN A 215 -3.08 8.46 6.43
C ASN A 215 -3.86 7.43 7.27
N ALA A 216 -4.04 6.21 6.76
CA ALA A 216 -4.70 5.14 7.51
C ALA A 216 -3.96 4.84 8.82
N LEU A 217 -2.63 4.76 8.77
CA LEU A 217 -1.77 4.53 9.93
C LEU A 217 -1.93 5.64 10.97
N ALA A 218 -1.93 6.91 10.55
CA ALA A 218 -2.11 8.04 11.45
C ALA A 218 -3.48 8.03 12.13
N MET A 219 -4.55 7.70 11.39
CA MET A 219 -5.89 7.58 11.97
C MET A 219 -6.02 6.41 12.95
N ILE A 220 -5.43 5.25 12.61
CA ILE A 220 -5.39 4.07 13.48
C ILE A 220 -4.63 4.39 14.76
N LYS A 221 -3.42 4.95 14.64
CA LYS A 221 -2.60 5.33 15.79
C LYS A 221 -3.36 6.28 16.72
N ASN A 222 -4.04 7.29 16.16
CA ASN A 222 -4.81 8.23 16.97
C ASN A 222 -5.98 7.55 17.71
N MET A 223 -6.68 6.62 17.04
CA MET A 223 -7.77 5.84 17.64
C MET A 223 -7.26 4.94 18.77
N THR A 224 -6.21 4.15 18.51
CA THR A 224 -5.67 3.19 19.48
C THR A 224 -5.02 3.89 20.66
N ASP A 225 -4.26 4.98 20.44
CA ASP A 225 -3.69 5.79 21.54
C ASP A 225 -4.77 6.35 22.47
N THR A 226 -5.88 6.80 21.89
CA THR A 226 -7.02 7.33 22.66
C THR A 226 -7.66 6.23 23.50
N ASP A 227 -7.99 5.09 22.90
CA ASP A 227 -8.63 3.99 23.60
C ASP A 227 -7.73 3.40 24.71
N MET A 228 -6.43 3.28 24.46
CA MET A 228 -5.46 2.85 25.47
C MET A 228 -5.34 3.86 26.63
N ALA A 229 -5.40 5.17 26.34
CA ALA A 229 -5.41 6.19 27.37
C ALA A 229 -6.68 6.12 28.23
N GLU A 230 -7.85 5.90 27.61
CA GLU A 230 -9.11 5.71 28.31
C GLU A 230 -9.13 4.43 29.19
N GLU A 231 -8.58 3.32 28.68
CA GLU A 231 -8.45 2.08 29.44
C GLU A 231 -7.56 2.28 30.68
N LYS A 232 -6.42 2.97 30.51
CA LYS A 232 -5.51 3.32 31.62
C LYS A 232 -6.20 4.19 32.68
N LEU A 233 -7.07 5.12 32.27
CA LEU A 233 -7.86 5.93 33.21
C LEU A 233 -8.89 5.09 33.98
N LYS A 234 -9.51 4.10 33.34
CA LYS A 234 -10.48 3.17 33.96
C LYS A 234 -9.81 2.19 34.95
N MET A 235 -8.59 1.74 34.65
CA MET A 235 -7.84 0.78 35.49
C MET A 235 -7.09 1.42 36.67
N GLY A 236 -7.03 2.75 36.75
CA GLY A 236 -6.23 3.48 37.73
C GLY A 236 -4.72 3.40 37.44
N ARG A 237 -3.92 4.30 38.01
CA ARG A 237 -2.44 4.35 37.81
C ARG A 237 -1.75 3.12 38.43
N LYS A 238 -1.81 1.97 37.76
CA LYS A 238 -0.84 0.91 37.96
C LYS A 238 0.28 1.16 36.96
N LEU A 239 1.38 1.78 37.43
CA LEU A 239 2.65 1.73 36.72
C LEU A 239 3.11 0.28 36.71
N GLY A 240 2.73 -0.46 35.67
CA GLY A 240 3.41 -1.69 35.30
C GLY A 240 4.62 -1.30 34.45
N GLU A 241 5.81 -1.42 35.01
CA GLU A 241 7.03 -1.48 34.23
C GLU A 241 7.01 -2.83 33.50
N SER A 242 6.32 -2.88 32.36
CA SER A 242 6.51 -3.94 31.38
C SER A 242 7.69 -3.49 30.53
N THR A 243 8.91 -3.68 31.02
CA THR A 243 9.98 -3.95 30.07
C THR A 243 9.46 -5.15 29.30
N GLY A 244 9.13 -4.99 28.02
CA GLY A 244 8.62 -6.07 27.18
C GLY A 244 9.64 -7.19 26.97
N GLU A 245 10.47 -7.48 27.96
CA GLU A 245 11.45 -8.53 28.06
C GLU A 245 11.07 -9.43 29.22
N ILE A 246 10.79 -10.70 28.93
CA ILE A 246 10.56 -11.76 29.90
C ILE A 246 11.79 -12.66 29.86
N ASP A 247 12.54 -12.73 30.96
CA ASP A 247 13.78 -13.52 31.07
C ASP A 247 14.85 -13.16 30.02
N GLY A 248 14.95 -11.89 29.64
CA GLY A 248 15.87 -11.39 28.61
C GLY A 248 15.45 -11.68 27.16
N PHE A 249 14.22 -12.14 26.94
CA PHE A 249 13.64 -12.32 25.61
C PHE A 249 12.48 -11.35 25.37
N PRO A 250 12.27 -10.87 24.13
CA PRO A 250 11.12 -10.04 23.81
C PRO A 250 9.78 -10.70 24.15
N GLY A 251 8.80 -9.90 24.59
CA GLY A 251 7.50 -10.35 25.04
C GLY A 251 6.64 -10.97 23.94
N TRP A 252 6.90 -10.61 22.67
CA TRP A 252 6.27 -11.21 21.49
C TRP A 252 6.73 -12.65 21.24
N LEU A 253 7.87 -13.06 21.78
CA LEU A 253 8.41 -14.39 21.57
C LEU A 253 7.71 -15.38 22.51
N SER A 254 7.06 -16.42 21.96
CA SER A 254 6.29 -17.37 22.77
C SER A 254 7.14 -18.10 23.82
N ALA A 255 6.53 -18.54 24.93
CA ALA A 255 7.25 -19.35 25.92
C ALA A 255 7.81 -20.66 25.34
N GLY A 256 7.15 -21.23 24.33
CA GLY A 256 7.66 -22.41 23.60
C GLY A 256 8.90 -22.08 22.77
N ASP A 257 8.91 -20.91 22.13
CA ASP A 257 10.00 -20.44 21.28
C ASP A 257 11.23 -20.13 22.12
N ARG A 258 11.04 -19.46 23.26
CA ARG A 258 12.11 -19.22 24.25
C ARG A 258 12.75 -20.51 24.71
N ARG A 259 11.95 -21.53 25.04
CA ARG A 259 12.46 -22.86 25.43
C ARG A 259 13.26 -23.53 24.31
N LEU A 260 12.85 -23.38 23.05
CA LEU A 260 13.61 -23.91 21.92
C LEU A 260 14.96 -23.20 21.74
N LEU A 261 15.01 -21.88 21.92
CA LEU A 261 16.26 -21.12 21.84
C LEU A 261 17.21 -21.40 23.02
N GLN A 262 16.67 -21.72 24.19
CA GLN A 262 17.44 -22.09 25.38
C GLN A 262 17.87 -23.56 25.41
N ALA A 263 17.29 -24.42 24.56
CA ALA A 263 17.57 -25.84 24.57
C ALA A 263 19.00 -26.13 24.07
N SER A 264 19.71 -27.03 24.76
CA SER A 264 21.04 -27.51 24.34
C SER A 264 20.99 -28.33 23.06
N THR A 265 19.86 -29.01 22.82
CA THR A 265 19.60 -29.80 21.62
C THR A 265 18.15 -29.63 21.19
N VAL A 266 17.94 -29.43 19.89
CA VAL A 266 16.61 -29.35 19.28
C VAL A 266 16.45 -30.53 18.33
N THR A 267 15.32 -31.25 18.41
CA THR A 267 15.01 -32.35 17.50
C THR A 267 14.58 -31.80 16.13
N PRO A 268 15.32 -32.07 15.04
CA PRO A 268 14.95 -31.58 13.73
C PRO A 268 13.84 -32.41 13.08
N ASP A 269 13.00 -31.78 12.27
CA ASP A 269 12.09 -32.49 11.38
C ASP A 269 12.84 -33.03 10.15
N VAL A 270 13.82 -32.26 9.63
CA VAL A 270 14.69 -32.66 8.51
C VAL A 270 16.12 -32.17 8.68
N THR A 271 17.07 -32.88 8.05
CA THR A 271 18.49 -32.55 8.06
C THR A 271 19.01 -32.28 6.65
N VAL A 272 19.77 -31.20 6.49
CA VAL A 272 20.48 -30.82 5.27
C VAL A 272 21.96 -31.17 5.42
N ALA A 273 22.51 -31.89 4.44
CA ALA A 273 23.92 -32.26 4.41
C ALA A 273 24.44 -32.27 2.96
N SER A 274 25.44 -31.45 2.67
CA SER A 274 26.00 -31.34 1.31
C SER A 274 26.66 -32.63 0.83
N ASP A 275 27.12 -33.49 1.75
CA ASP A 275 27.69 -34.81 1.48
C ASP A 275 26.65 -35.89 1.16
N GLY A 276 25.35 -35.58 1.27
CA GLY A 276 24.25 -36.53 1.06
C GLY A 276 23.92 -37.41 2.26
N SER A 277 24.52 -37.17 3.44
CA SER A 277 24.20 -37.91 4.68
C SER A 277 22.89 -37.47 5.36
N GLY A 278 22.24 -36.42 4.86
CA GLY A 278 20.97 -35.87 5.35
C GLY A 278 19.78 -36.22 4.46
N ASN A 279 18.61 -35.65 4.77
CA ASN A 279 17.40 -35.77 3.96
C ASN A 279 17.52 -35.00 2.64
N TYR A 280 18.18 -33.84 2.66
CA TYR A 280 18.37 -32.96 1.50
C TYR A 280 19.84 -32.53 1.37
N LYS A 281 20.25 -32.18 0.15
CA LYS A 281 21.61 -31.68 -0.11
C LYS A 281 21.71 -30.17 0.03
N THR A 282 20.61 -29.47 -0.24
CA THR A 282 20.52 -28.00 -0.19
C THR A 282 19.49 -27.53 0.83
N VAL A 283 19.66 -26.30 1.29
CA VAL A 283 18.73 -25.66 2.22
C VAL A 283 17.42 -25.32 1.50
N SER A 284 17.49 -24.89 0.24
CA SER A 284 16.33 -24.58 -0.60
C SER A 284 15.40 -25.78 -0.79
N GLU A 285 15.93 -27.00 -0.99
CA GLU A 285 15.13 -28.23 -1.04
C GLU A 285 14.39 -28.50 0.26
N ALA A 286 15.05 -28.27 1.41
CA ALA A 286 14.42 -28.47 2.72
C ALA A 286 13.29 -27.46 2.98
N VAL A 287 13.48 -26.20 2.59
CA VAL A 287 12.42 -25.17 2.66
C VAL A 287 11.27 -25.51 1.71
N ALA A 288 11.56 -25.97 0.50
CA ALA A 288 10.55 -26.39 -0.46
C ALA A 288 9.72 -27.58 0.06
N ALA A 289 10.32 -28.49 0.82
CA ALA A 289 9.65 -29.63 1.44
C ALA A 289 8.83 -29.27 2.70
N ALA A 290 9.07 -28.12 3.32
CA ALA A 290 8.34 -27.72 4.53
C ALA A 290 6.83 -27.56 4.25
N PRO A 291 5.95 -27.90 5.21
CA PRO A 291 4.50 -27.76 4.99
C PRO A 291 4.08 -26.30 4.78
N ILE A 292 3.08 -26.10 3.91
CA ILE A 292 2.52 -24.77 3.61
C ILE A 292 1.54 -24.36 4.72
N ASN A 293 1.63 -23.11 5.17
CA ASN A 293 0.77 -22.50 6.20
C ASN A 293 0.67 -23.34 7.49
N SER A 294 1.78 -23.98 7.88
CA SER A 294 1.85 -24.77 9.10
C SER A 294 1.78 -23.90 10.35
N ASN A 295 0.95 -24.30 11.32
CA ASN A 295 0.98 -23.75 12.68
C ASN A 295 2.03 -24.43 13.57
N LYS A 296 2.59 -25.57 13.12
CA LYS A 296 3.69 -26.26 13.80
C LYS A 296 5.02 -25.73 13.29
N ARG A 297 5.96 -25.48 14.19
CA ARG A 297 7.35 -25.19 13.84
C ARG A 297 7.97 -26.35 13.07
N TYR A 298 8.62 -26.02 11.94
CA TYR A 298 9.36 -26.95 11.11
C TYR A 298 10.86 -26.66 11.24
N ILE A 299 11.58 -27.60 11.85
CA ILE A 299 12.97 -27.42 12.25
C ILE A 299 13.88 -28.08 11.21
N ILE A 300 14.65 -27.25 10.52
CA ILE A 300 15.63 -27.66 9.51
C ILE A 300 17.02 -27.59 10.14
N ARG A 301 17.62 -28.74 10.42
CA ARG A 301 19.02 -28.80 10.84
C ARG A 301 19.93 -28.74 9.62
N ILE A 302 20.92 -27.87 9.65
CA ILE A 302 21.88 -27.69 8.57
C ILE A 302 23.25 -28.08 9.10
N LYS A 303 23.81 -29.17 8.57
CA LYS A 303 25.10 -29.68 9.04
C LYS A 303 26.23 -28.69 8.71
N ALA A 304 27.37 -28.88 9.35
CA ALA A 304 28.57 -28.11 9.04
C ALA A 304 28.92 -28.23 7.53
N GLY A 305 29.17 -27.10 6.89
CA GLY A 305 29.40 -27.00 5.45
C GLY A 305 29.25 -25.58 4.93
N VAL A 306 29.69 -25.37 3.69
CA VAL A 306 29.50 -24.13 2.94
C VAL A 306 28.47 -24.38 1.84
N TYR A 307 27.30 -23.76 1.97
CA TYR A 307 26.17 -23.88 1.07
C TYR A 307 26.11 -22.62 0.20
N LYS A 308 26.46 -22.77 -1.08
CA LYS A 308 26.43 -21.67 -2.06
C LYS A 308 25.08 -21.63 -2.76
N GLU A 309 24.11 -20.97 -2.15
CA GLU A 309 22.74 -20.88 -2.65
C GLU A 309 22.06 -19.59 -2.16
N ASN A 310 21.07 -19.11 -2.93
CA ASN A 310 20.18 -18.04 -2.51
C ASN A 310 18.85 -18.67 -2.06
N VAL A 311 18.76 -18.98 -0.76
CA VAL A 311 17.56 -19.54 -0.13
C VAL A 311 16.46 -18.50 -0.09
N ASP A 312 15.32 -18.82 -0.70
CA ASP A 312 14.08 -18.07 -0.61
C ASP A 312 13.08 -18.82 0.28
N VAL A 313 12.49 -18.10 1.25
CA VAL A 313 11.46 -18.60 2.15
C VAL A 313 10.17 -17.88 1.83
N SER A 314 9.43 -18.38 0.85
CA SER A 314 8.14 -17.79 0.44
C SER A 314 7.21 -17.56 1.64
N LYS A 315 6.40 -16.49 1.63
CA LYS A 315 5.46 -16.13 2.71
C LYS A 315 4.51 -17.24 3.18
N LYS A 316 4.27 -18.23 2.32
CA LYS A 316 3.43 -19.41 2.61
C LYS A 316 4.13 -20.45 3.50
N LYS A 317 5.45 -20.36 3.66
CA LYS A 317 6.28 -21.26 4.50
C LYS A 317 6.40 -20.67 5.90
N LYS A 318 5.31 -20.73 6.66
CA LYS A 318 5.24 -20.19 8.02
C LYS A 318 5.96 -21.10 9.02
N ASN A 319 6.47 -20.50 10.11
CA ASN A 319 7.07 -21.20 11.25
C ASN A 319 8.31 -22.07 10.93
N ILE A 320 9.17 -21.63 10.01
CA ILE A 320 10.46 -22.29 9.74
C ILE A 320 11.50 -21.90 10.80
N MET A 321 12.32 -22.85 11.24
CA MET A 321 13.48 -22.61 12.09
C MET A 321 14.71 -23.30 11.50
N PHE A 322 15.77 -22.54 11.26
CA PHE A 322 17.07 -23.07 10.87
C PHE A 322 17.96 -23.30 12.08
N VAL A 323 18.62 -24.46 12.15
CA VAL A 323 19.56 -24.82 13.21
C VAL A 323 20.86 -25.31 12.58
N GLY A 324 21.93 -24.51 12.65
CA GLY A 324 23.26 -24.89 12.17
C GLY A 324 24.08 -25.66 13.23
N ASP A 325 25.07 -26.43 12.79
CA ASP A 325 26.08 -27.09 13.66
C ASP A 325 27.13 -26.10 14.22
N GLY A 326 26.77 -24.81 14.30
CA GLY A 326 27.57 -23.74 14.87
C GLY A 326 27.83 -22.59 13.89
N ARG A 327 27.87 -21.36 14.43
CA ARG A 327 28.02 -20.09 13.68
C ARG A 327 29.21 -20.05 12.71
N LYS A 328 30.31 -20.73 13.03
CA LYS A 328 31.52 -20.76 12.19
C LYS A 328 31.59 -21.97 11.25
N ASN A 329 30.69 -22.94 11.42
CA ASN A 329 30.77 -24.24 10.75
C ASN A 329 29.70 -24.39 9.67
N THR A 330 28.54 -23.76 9.86
CA THR A 330 27.44 -23.76 8.89
C THR A 330 27.36 -22.37 8.25
N ILE A 331 27.75 -22.29 6.98
CA ILE A 331 27.79 -21.03 6.22
C ILE A 331 26.89 -21.17 5.02
N ILE A 332 25.88 -20.31 4.92
CA ILE A 332 25.04 -20.15 3.73
C ILE A 332 25.46 -18.84 3.08
N THR A 333 25.76 -18.88 1.78
CA THR A 333 26.28 -17.72 1.04
C THR A 333 25.63 -17.64 -0.34
N GLY A 334 25.24 -16.43 -0.71
CA GLY A 334 24.78 -16.08 -2.05
C GLY A 334 25.79 -15.14 -2.73
N SER A 335 25.69 -14.99 -4.05
CA SER A 335 26.53 -14.06 -4.84
C SER A 335 25.72 -13.21 -5.82
N ARG A 336 24.39 -13.19 -5.69
CA ARG A 336 23.51 -12.35 -6.50
C ARG A 336 23.77 -10.87 -6.20
N ASN A 337 23.83 -10.06 -7.25
CA ASN A 337 24.04 -8.62 -7.13
C ASN A 337 23.45 -7.89 -8.35
N VAL A 338 23.38 -6.57 -8.23
CA VAL A 338 22.76 -5.69 -9.22
C VAL A 338 23.55 -5.61 -10.54
N VAL A 339 24.88 -5.71 -10.49
CA VAL A 339 25.73 -5.64 -11.68
C VAL A 339 25.54 -6.87 -12.57
N ASP A 340 25.31 -8.02 -11.95
CA ASP A 340 25.09 -9.30 -12.64
C ASP A 340 23.61 -9.54 -13.02
N GLY A 341 22.76 -8.50 -12.95
CA GLY A 341 21.37 -8.54 -13.41
C GLY A 341 20.34 -9.01 -12.38
N SER A 342 20.72 -9.14 -11.10
CA SER A 342 19.75 -9.31 -10.00
C SER A 342 19.23 -7.94 -9.52
N THR A 343 18.27 -7.95 -8.61
CA THR A 343 17.77 -6.77 -7.93
C THR A 343 18.28 -6.72 -6.49
N THR A 344 18.21 -5.56 -5.85
CA THR A 344 18.52 -5.44 -4.42
C THR A 344 17.66 -6.40 -3.60
N PHE A 345 16.38 -6.52 -3.95
CA PHE A 345 15.39 -7.36 -3.27
C PHE A 345 15.76 -8.86 -3.30
N HIS A 346 16.11 -9.42 -4.47
CA HIS A 346 16.48 -10.85 -4.59
C HIS A 346 17.99 -11.15 -4.43
N SER A 347 18.80 -10.15 -4.04
CA SER A 347 20.24 -10.35 -3.83
C SER A 347 20.56 -11.05 -2.51
N ALA A 348 19.71 -10.85 -1.50
CA ALA A 348 19.90 -11.40 -0.17
C ALA A 348 19.77 -12.94 -0.16
N THR A 349 20.36 -13.55 0.87
CA THR A 349 20.03 -14.91 1.28
C THR A 349 19.87 -14.95 2.80
N VAL A 350 19.56 -16.11 3.36
CA VAL A 350 19.45 -16.30 4.79
C VAL A 350 20.80 -16.00 5.46
N GLY A 351 20.81 -15.04 6.38
CA GLY A 351 22.01 -14.48 6.98
C GLY A 351 21.89 -14.29 8.49
N GLN A 352 23.06 -14.25 9.13
CA GLN A 352 23.39 -14.56 10.53
C GLN A 352 22.44 -14.10 11.65
#